data_AF-A0A160U0M0-F1
#
_entry.id   AF-A0A160U0M0-F1
#
_cell.length_a   1.000
_cell.length_b   1.000
_cell.length_c   1.000
_cell.angle_alpha   90.00
_cell.angle_beta   90.00
_cell.angle_gamma   90.00
#
_symmetry.space_group_name_H-M   'P 1'
#
loop_
_entity.id
_entity.type
_entity.pdbx_description
1 polymer ?
#
loop_
_entity_poly.entity_id
_entity_poly.type
_entity_poly.pdbx_seq_one_letter_code
_entity_poly.pdbx_strand_id
1 'polypeptide(L)' 'MPPSRADVAHSTLWKKWRPTFDHIIPRAHEGSDEISNLRLAHAICNKRRGTGKG' A
#
# COMPACT_ATOMS: atom_id res chain seq x y z
N MET A 1 7.00 -8.01 6.54
CA MET A 1 6.31 -8.18 5.23
C MET A 1 6.58 -9.60 4.76
N PRO A 2 5.55 -10.37 4.32
CA PRO A 2 5.81 -11.71 3.80
C PRO A 2 6.59 -11.60 2.47
N PRO A 3 7.67 -12.38 2.27
CA PRO A 3 8.51 -12.27 1.09
C PRO A 3 7.86 -12.81 -0.19
N SER A 4 6.98 -13.83 -0.07
CA SER A 4 6.26 -14.41 -1.18
C SER A 4 4.83 -14.86 -0.78
N ARG A 5 3.99 -15.08 -1.80
CA ARG A 5 2.61 -15.59 -1.58
C ARG A 5 2.59 -16.97 -0.92
N ALA A 6 3.64 -17.76 -1.09
CA ALA A 6 3.74 -19.08 -0.49
C ALA A 6 3.93 -19.03 1.03
N ASP A 7 4.42 -17.91 1.56
CA ASP A 7 4.73 -17.76 2.99
C ASP A 7 3.50 -17.43 3.86
N VAL A 8 2.29 -17.52 3.30
CA VAL A 8 1.04 -17.20 4.01
C VAL A 8 0.03 -18.32 3.84
N ALA A 9 -0.63 -18.68 4.95
CA ALA A 9 -1.58 -19.79 5.01
C ALA A 9 -2.73 -19.68 3.98
N HIS A 10 -3.12 -18.47 3.57
CA HIS A 10 -4.19 -18.26 2.61
C HIS A 10 -3.92 -17.09 1.65
N SER A 11 -4.37 -17.25 0.41
CA SER A 11 -4.24 -16.20 -0.63
C SER A 11 -4.89 -14.86 -0.24
N THR A 12 -5.97 -14.91 0.53
CA THR A 12 -6.65 -13.71 1.04
C THR A 12 -5.80 -12.95 2.06
N LEU A 13 -5.00 -13.65 2.86
CA LEU A 13 -4.05 -13.03 3.79
C LEU A 13 -2.90 -12.37 3.01
N TRP A 14 -2.32 -13.08 2.03
CA TRP A 14 -1.34 -12.48 1.13
C TRP A 14 -1.86 -11.21 0.47
N LYS A 15 -3.08 -11.22 -0.08
CA LYS A 15 -3.69 -10.02 -0.70
C LYS A 15 -3.76 -8.80 0.23
N LYS A 16 -3.95 -9.01 1.54
CA LYS A 16 -4.00 -7.94 2.54
C LYS A 16 -2.60 -7.41 2.90
N TRP A 17 -1.61 -8.31 2.99
CA TRP A 17 -0.26 -7.98 3.45
C TRP A 17 0.76 -7.76 2.33
N ARG A 18 0.37 -7.95 1.07
CA ARG A 18 1.26 -7.77 -0.08
C ARG A 18 1.86 -6.36 -0.15
N PRO A 19 3.07 -6.22 -0.72
CA PRO A 19 3.65 -4.93 -1.07
C PRO A 19 2.75 -4.09 -1.97
N THR A 20 2.66 -2.80 -1.67
CA THR A 20 2.11 -1.76 -2.55
C THR A 20 2.91 -0.48 -2.41
N PHE A 21 2.84 0.38 -3.42
CA PHE A 21 3.30 1.76 -3.32
C PHE A 21 2.15 2.63 -2.83
N ASP A 22 2.44 3.43 -1.81
CA ASP A 22 1.52 4.38 -1.18
C ASP A 22 2.03 5.79 -1.45
N HIS A 23 1.17 6.65 -1.99
CA HIS A 23 1.55 8.02 -2.29
C HIS A 23 1.57 8.89 -1.03
N ILE A 24 2.69 9.52 -0.69
CA ILE A 24 2.79 10.40 0.49
C ILE A 24 1.70 11.48 0.43
N ILE A 25 1.65 12.20 -0.68
CA ILE A 25 0.54 13.06 -1.09
C ILE A 25 -0.37 12.22 -2.00
N PRO A 26 -1.64 11.96 -1.64
CA PRO A 26 -2.55 11.18 -2.46
C PRO A 26 -2.77 11.79 -3.84
N ARG A 27 -3.03 10.95 -4.85
CA ARG A 27 -3.39 11.40 -6.21
C ARG A 27 -4.62 12.30 -6.25
N ALA A 28 -5.59 12.07 -5.37
CA ALA A 28 -6.78 12.92 -5.21
C ALA A 28 -6.45 14.34 -4.68
N HIS A 29 -5.22 14.56 -4.21
CA HIS A 29 -4.68 15.83 -3.74
C HIS A 29 -3.45 16.24 -4.56
N GLU A 30 -3.46 15.91 -5.86
CA GLU A 30 -2.44 16.34 -6.82
C GLU A 30 -1.02 15.81 -6.53
N GLY A 31 -0.90 14.75 -5.72
CA GLY A 31 0.38 14.08 -5.53
C GLY A 31 0.88 13.40 -6.81
N SER A 32 2.19 13.46 -7.06
CA SER A 32 2.83 12.89 -8.26
C SER A 32 3.11 11.39 -8.14
N ASP A 33 3.39 10.70 -9.25
CA ASP A 33 3.86 9.30 -9.25
C ASP A 33 5.39 9.18 -9.11
N GLU A 34 6.07 10.28 -8.79
CA GLU A 34 7.52 10.31 -8.61
C GLU A 34 7.93 9.44 -7.41
N ILE A 35 9.11 8.81 -7.49
CA ILE A 35 9.64 7.96 -6.43
C ILE A 35 9.71 8.71 -5.09
N SER A 36 9.99 10.02 -5.12
CA SER A 36 10.01 10.90 -3.95
C SER A 36 8.64 11.02 -3.24
N ASN A 37 7.54 10.80 -3.96
CA ASN A 37 6.18 10.77 -3.41
C ASN A 37 5.67 9.35 -3.14
N LEU A 38 6.46 8.30 -3.35
CA LEU A 38 6.06 6.91 -3.10
C LEU A 38 6.74 6.35 -1.85
N ARG A 39 5.96 5.66 -1.01
CA ARG A 39 6.46 4.85 0.11
C ARG A 39 6.05 3.40 -0.04
N LEU A 40 6.85 2.48 0.48
CA LEU A 40 6.46 1.08 0.59
C LEU A 40 5.43 0.92 1.72
N ALA A 41 4.28 0.31 1.42
CA ALA A 41 3.25 0.00 2.41
C ALA A 41 2.55 -1.32 2.10
N HIS A 42 1.99 -1.96 3.13
CA HIS A 42 1.09 -3.09 2.92
C HIS A 42 -0.23 -2.62 2.29
N ALA A 43 -0.84 -3.46 1.46
CA ALA A 43 -2.13 -3.15 0.84
C ALA A 43 -3.23 -2.78 1.85
N ILE A 44 -3.29 -3.47 3.00
CA ILE A 44 -4.25 -3.16 4.07
C ILE A 44 -3.97 -1.81 4.75
N CYS A 45 -2.70 -1.46 4.95
CA CYS A 45 -2.30 -0.20 5.57
C CYS A 45 -2.59 0.97 4.64
N ASN A 46 -2.21 0.85 3.37
CA ASN A 46 -2.51 1.83 2.32
C ASN A 46 -4.04 2.05 2.21
N LYS A 47 -4.82 0.97 2.12
CA LYS A 47 -6.29 1.05 2.10
C LYS A 47 -6.87 1.74 3.33
N ARG A 48 -6.35 1.46 4.53
CA ARG A 48 -6.82 2.07 5.79
C ARG A 48 -6.48 3.56 5.88
N ARG A 49 -5.33 3.97 5.36
CA ARG A 49 -4.92 5.39 5.31
C ARG A 49 -5.83 6.20 4.40
N GLY A 50 -6.19 5.64 3.23
CA GLY A 50 -7.02 6.33 2.25
C GLY A 50 -6.39 7.64 1.78
N THR A 51 -7.20 8.67 1.57
CA THR A 51 -6.75 10.01 1.13
C THR A 51 -6.39 10.95 2.29
N GLY A 52 -6.48 10.51 3.55
CA GLY A 52 -6.11 11.32 4.71
C GLY A 52 -6.98 12.55 4.98
N LYS A 53 -8.02 12.83 4.19
CA LYS A 53 -9.04 13.85 4.51
C LYS A 53 -10.21 13.21 5.24
N GLY A 54 -10.24 13.43 6.56
CA GLY A 54 -11.48 13.52 7.33
C GLY A 54 -12.10 14.90 7.16
#